data_AF-A0A8X6MXM2-F1
#
_entry.id   AF-A0A8X6MXM2-F1
#
_cell.length_a   1.000
_cell.length_b   1.000
_cell.length_c   1.000
_cell.angle_alpha   90.00
_cell.angle_beta   90.00
_cell.angle_gamma   90.00
#
_symmetry.space_group_name_H-M   'P 1'
#
loop_
_entity.id
_entity.type
_entity.pdbx_description
1 polymer ?
#
loop_
_entity_poly.entity_id
_entity_poly.type
_entity_poly.pdbx_seq_one_letter_code
_entity_poly.pdbx_strand_id
1 'polypeptide(L)'
;MYARWTSPCTIVEKRSTHDYLVQMPDNNVKHIHAKEIRKLDIQTNNIGVIYETDTDFGDIENTPVTKHIPTDEIYIREHLNSSHVNTDKKQAIVDLLIKNQVILS
;
A
#
# COMPACT_ATOMS: atom_id res chain seq x y z
N MET A 1 -27.29 -15.26 6.93
CA MET A 1 -25.93 -15.34 6.32
C MET A 1 -25.48 -13.91 6.05
N TYR A 2 -24.41 -13.45 6.67
CA TYR A 2 -23.97 -12.05 6.56
C TYR A 2 -22.97 -11.88 5.42
N ALA A 3 -23.13 -10.83 4.61
CA ALA A 3 -22.15 -10.47 3.61
C ALA A 3 -20.85 -10.07 4.31
N ARG A 4 -19.79 -10.85 4.12
CA ARG A 4 -18.44 -10.52 4.57
C ARG A 4 -17.69 -9.88 3.41
N TRP A 5 -16.92 -8.84 3.73
CA TRP A 5 -15.92 -8.35 2.81
C TRP A 5 -14.98 -9.49 2.45
N THR A 6 -14.82 -9.72 1.15
CA THR A 6 -13.83 -10.67 0.66
C THR A 6 -12.56 -9.88 0.39
N SER A 7 -11.41 -10.51 0.69
CA SER A 7 -10.04 -10.00 0.48
C SER A 7 -9.86 -9.35 -0.91
N PRO A 8 -8.85 -8.48 -1.12
CA PRO A 8 -8.57 -7.89 -2.43
C PRO A 8 -8.68 -8.88 -3.58
N CYS A 9 -9.32 -8.44 -4.66
CA CYS A 9 -9.58 -9.25 -5.84
C CYS A 9 -9.18 -8.47 -7.09
N THR A 10 -8.89 -9.22 -8.16
CA THR A 10 -8.37 -8.64 -9.40
C THR A 10 -9.47 -8.67 -10.46
N ILE A 11 -9.75 -7.52 -11.08
CA ILE A 11 -10.64 -7.46 -12.24
C ILE A 11 -9.89 -8.06 -13.43
N VAL A 12 -10.39 -9.18 -13.95
CA VAL A 12 -9.82 -9.87 -15.12
C VAL A 12 -10.34 -9.26 -16.41
N GLU A 13 -11.65 -8.97 -16.46
CA GLU A 13 -12.29 -8.46 -17.66
C GLU A 13 -13.51 -7.60 -17.31
N LYS A 14 -13.72 -6.50 -18.05
CA LYS A 14 -14.97 -5.74 -18.01
C LYS A 14 -15.92 -6.28 -19.07
N ARG A 15 -17.06 -6.82 -18.66
CA ARG A 15 -18.07 -7.42 -19.56
C ARG A 15 -19.11 -6.41 -20.02
N SER A 16 -19.56 -5.53 -19.14
CA SER A 16 -20.55 -4.49 -19.45
C SER A 16 -20.22 -3.19 -18.69
N THR A 17 -21.08 -2.18 -18.81
CA THR A 17 -20.97 -0.96 -17.98
C THR A 17 -20.91 -1.27 -16.50
N HIS A 18 -21.61 -2.31 -16.04
CA HIS A 18 -21.74 -2.64 -14.63
C HIS A 18 -21.37 -4.07 -14.26
N ASP A 19 -20.91 -4.91 -15.20
CA ASP A 19 -20.56 -6.31 -14.93
C ASP A 19 -19.09 -6.59 -15.22
N TYR A 20 -18.45 -7.28 -14.28
CA TYR A 20 -17.02 -7.60 -14.32
C TYR A 20 -16.79 -9.08 -14.06
N LEU A 21 -15.77 -9.65 -14.72
CA LEU A 21 -15.14 -10.89 -14.28
C LEU A 21 -14.05 -10.56 -13.28
N VAL A 22 -14.15 -11.15 -12.10
CA VAL A 22 -13.26 -10.91 -10.98
C VAL A 22 -12.62 -12.22 -10.55
N GLN A 23 -11.28 -12.24 -10.49
CA GLN A 23 -10.51 -13.31 -9.90
C GLN A 23 -10.48 -13.10 -8.38
N MET A 24 -11.05 -14.07 -7.68
CA MET A 24 -11.10 -14.15 -6.23
C MET A 24 -9.75 -14.66 -5.68
N PRO A 25 -9.48 -14.51 -4.37
CA PRO A 25 -8.22 -14.94 -3.74
C PRO A 25 -7.94 -16.45 -3.86
N ASP A 26 -8.98 -17.26 -4.00
CA ASP A 26 -8.91 -18.71 -4.22
C ASP A 26 -8.68 -19.09 -5.70
N ASN A 27 -8.32 -18.11 -6.54
CA ASN A 27 -8.18 -18.20 -7.99
C ASN A 27 -9.48 -18.55 -8.75
N ASN A 28 -10.63 -18.58 -8.09
CA ASN A 28 -11.90 -18.74 -8.78
C ASN A 28 -12.31 -17.44 -9.46
N VAL A 29 -12.90 -17.54 -10.66
CA VAL A 29 -13.42 -16.39 -11.39
C VAL A 29 -14.92 -16.29 -11.19
N LYS A 30 -15.41 -15.10 -10.82
CA LYS A 30 -16.84 -14.82 -10.60
C LYS A 30 -17.30 -13.63 -11.42
N HIS A 31 -18.56 -13.68 -11.84
CA HIS A 31 -19.26 -12.51 -12.33
C HIS A 31 -19.73 -11.66 -11.14
N ILE A 32 -19.30 -10.40 -11.09
CA ILE A 32 -19.63 -9.48 -10.01
C ILE A 32 -20.13 -8.16 -10.61
N HIS A 33 -21.23 -7.66 -10.06
CA HIS A 33 -21.79 -6.36 -10.45
C HIS A 33 -21.03 -5.21 -9.76
N ALA A 34 -20.91 -4.06 -10.43
CA ALA A 34 -20.14 -2.90 -10.00
C ALA A 34 -20.46 -2.43 -8.57
N LYS A 35 -21.72 -2.56 -8.15
CA LYS A 35 -22.20 -2.18 -6.81
C LYS A 35 -21.57 -3.03 -5.69
N GLU A 36 -21.14 -4.24 -6.02
CA GLU A 36 -20.57 -5.21 -5.08
C GLU A 36 -19.04 -5.12 -5.00
N ILE A 37 -18.42 -4.29 -5.86
CA ILE A 37 -16.98 -4.06 -5.89
C ILE A 37 -16.69 -2.67 -5.32
N ARG A 38 -15.57 -2.52 -4.60
CA ARG A 38 -15.01 -1.21 -4.32
C ARG A 38 -13.56 -1.15 -4.72
N LYS A 39 -13.14 0.03 -5.19
CA LYS A 39 -11.74 0.31 -5.50
C LYS A 39 -10.93 0.19 -4.21
N LEU A 40 -9.91 -0.64 -4.22
CA LEU A 40 -8.90 -0.67 -3.17
C LEU A 40 -7.98 0.53 -3.38
N ASP A 41 -8.08 1.52 -2.50
CA ASP A 41 -7.18 2.68 -2.48
C ASP A 41 -6.28 2.56 -1.24
N ILE A 42 -5.06 2.06 -1.46
CA ILE A 42 -4.06 1.93 -0.39
C ILE A 42 -3.36 3.28 -0.26
N GLN A 43 -3.89 4.14 0.60
CA GLN A 43 -3.21 5.37 1.00
C GLN A 43 -2.38 5.10 2.25
N THR A 44 -1.07 4.95 2.07
CA THR A 44 -0.12 4.86 3.19
C THR A 44 0.19 6.27 3.71
N ASN A 45 -0.69 6.82 4.54
CA ASN A 45 -0.39 8.04 5.30
C ASN A 45 0.42 7.76 6.58
N ASN A 46 0.70 6.48 6.88
CA ASN A 46 1.40 6.06 8.07
C ASN A 46 2.57 5.16 7.71
N ILE A 47 3.70 5.37 8.40
CA ILE A 47 4.85 4.48 8.41
C ILE A 47 4.73 3.66 9.69
N GLY A 48 4.61 2.34 9.54
CA GLY A 48 4.68 1.39 10.64
C GLY A 48 6.03 0.69 10.66
N VAL A 49 6.60 0.47 11.84
CA VAL A 49 7.75 -0.42 12.03
C VAL A 49 7.21 -1.73 12.57
N ILE A 50 7.46 -2.82 11.87
CA ILE A 50 7.11 -4.17 12.29
C ILE A 50 8.40 -4.84 12.75
N TYR A 51 8.43 -5.33 13.98
CA TYR A 51 9.58 -6.10 14.47
C TYR A 51 9.39 -7.57 14.09
N GLU A 52 10.48 -8.31 13.90
CA GLU A 52 10.41 -9.75 13.57
C GLU A 52 9.64 -10.58 14.60
N THR A 53 9.53 -10.09 15.84
CA THR A 53 8.75 -10.72 16.91
C THR A 53 7.25 -10.48 16.82
N ASP A 54 6.79 -9.57 15.96
CA ASP A 54 5.38 -9.19 15.84
C ASP A 54 4.64 -10.11 14.85
N THR A 55 4.06 -11.20 15.36
CA THR A 55 3.37 -12.20 14.52
C THR A 55 1.88 -11.94 14.29
N ASP A 56 1.28 -10.94 14.96
CA ASP A 56 -0.17 -10.70 14.96
C ASP A 56 -0.69 -9.92 13.73
N PHE A 57 0.18 -9.53 12.80
CA PHE A 57 -0.19 -8.70 11.64
C PHE A 57 -0.72 -9.49 10.43
N GLY A 58 -0.55 -10.82 10.42
CA GLY A 58 -0.89 -11.65 9.26
C GLY A 58 0.09 -11.46 8.09
N ASP A 59 -0.34 -11.84 6.89
CA ASP A 59 0.50 -11.75 5.68
C ASP A 59 0.72 -10.29 5.27
N ILE A 60 2.00 -9.90 5.12
CA ILE A 60 2.40 -8.56 4.69
C ILE A 60 2.59 -8.58 3.17
N GLU A 61 1.68 -7.93 2.46
CA GLU A 61 1.77 -7.74 1.01
C GLU A 61 2.49 -6.41 0.71
N ASN A 62 3.58 -6.49 -0.06
CA ASN A 62 4.31 -5.30 -0.48
C ASN A 62 3.56 -4.57 -1.59
N THR A 63 3.40 -3.25 -1.44
CA THR A 63 2.88 -2.43 -2.53
C THR A 63 3.88 -2.42 -3.69
N PRO A 64 3.50 -2.80 -4.92
CA PRO A 64 4.41 -2.77 -6.06
C PRO A 64 4.90 -1.34 -6.31
N VAL A 65 6.22 -1.16 -6.29
CA VAL A 65 6.88 0.14 -6.48
C VAL A 65 6.59 0.62 -7.90
N THR A 66 5.58 1.48 -8.04
CA THR A 66 5.07 1.87 -9.37
C THR A 66 6.01 2.85 -10.09
N LYS A 67 6.94 3.47 -9.36
CA LYS A 67 7.98 4.37 -9.86
C LYS A 67 9.21 4.27 -8.96
N HIS A 68 10.39 4.14 -9.55
CA HIS A 68 11.64 4.39 -8.83
C HIS A 68 11.66 5.86 -8.45
N ILE A 69 11.19 6.18 -7.25
CA ILE A 69 11.31 7.51 -6.68
C ILE A 69 12.79 7.67 -6.35
N PRO A 70 13.49 8.71 -6.87
CA PRO A 70 14.86 9.00 -6.45
C PRO A 70 14.86 9.07 -4.92
N THR A 71 15.53 8.12 -4.30
CA THR A 71 15.66 8.07 -2.85
C THR A 71 17.06 8.57 -2.52
N ASP A 72 17.48 9.68 -3.10
CA ASP A 72 18.71 10.36 -2.73
C ASP A 72 18.42 11.40 -1.64
N GLU A 73 19.45 11.77 -0.88
CA GLU A 73 19.32 12.69 0.26
C GLU A 73 18.63 14.01 -0.13
N ILE A 74 18.92 14.53 -1.33
CA ILE A 74 18.37 15.78 -1.86
C ILE A 74 16.85 15.63 -2.06
N TYR A 75 16.40 14.56 -2.70
CA TYR A 75 14.98 14.34 -2.93
C TYR A 75 14.19 14.21 -1.62
N ILE A 76 14.71 13.45 -0.63
CA ILE A 76 14.06 13.31 0.68
C ILE A 76 13.95 14.67 1.37
N ARG A 77 15.01 15.47 1.40
CA ARG A 77 14.98 16.78 2.07
C ARG A 77 13.98 17.76 1.46
N GLU A 78 13.85 17.75 0.13
CA GLU A 78 12.98 18.67 -0.60
C GLU A 78 11.51 18.23 -0.63
N HIS A 79 11.23 16.93 -0.69
CA HIS A 79 9.89 16.40 -0.95
C HIS A 79 9.23 15.76 0.27
N LEU A 80 9.94 15.58 1.40
CA LEU A 80 9.32 15.09 2.63
C LEU A 80 8.36 16.13 3.21
N ASN A 81 7.06 15.88 3.03
CA ASN A 81 6.01 16.69 3.65
C ASN A 81 5.96 16.43 5.16
N SER A 82 6.61 17.31 5.91
CA SER A 82 6.69 17.26 7.37
C SER A 82 5.95 18.42 8.03
N SER A 83 4.94 19.00 7.36
CA SER A 83 4.21 20.19 7.85
C SER A 83 3.59 20.01 9.24
N HIS A 84 3.35 18.76 9.64
CA HIS A 84 2.74 18.36 10.91
C HIS A 84 3.78 17.99 12.00
N VAL A 85 5.08 18.09 11.72
CA VAL A 85 6.16 17.64 12.61
C VAL A 85 7.08 18.82 12.96
N ASN A 86 7.56 18.87 14.20
CA ASN A 86 8.53 19.88 14.62
C ASN A 86 9.90 19.69 13.95
N THR A 87 10.72 20.74 13.91
CA THR A 87 12.02 20.74 13.22
C THR A 87 12.96 19.64 13.70
N ASP A 88 13.00 19.38 15.01
CA ASP A 88 13.92 18.39 15.59
C ASP A 88 13.53 16.95 15.21
N LYS A 89 12.24 16.60 15.28
CA LYS A 89 11.77 15.28 14.85
C LYS A 89 11.87 15.12 13.33
N LYS A 90 11.65 16.20 12.56
CA LYS A 90 11.89 16.18 11.12
C LYS A 90 13.33 15.79 10.82
N GLN A 91 14.30 16.42 11.49
CA GLN A 91 15.71 16.11 11.27
C GLN A 91 16.03 14.66 11.63
N ALA A 92 15.52 14.17 12.77
CA ALA A 92 15.70 12.78 13.17
C ALA A 92 15.14 11.77 12.16
N ILE A 93 13.97 12.05 11.57
CA ILE A 93 13.36 11.21 10.53
C ILE A 93 14.20 11.23 9.25
N VAL A 94 14.66 12.41 8.82
CA VAL A 94 15.51 12.54 7.63
C VAL A 94 16.83 11.77 7.81
N ASP A 95 17.49 11.93 8.96
CA ASP A 95 18.74 11.23 9.27
C ASP A 95 18.54 9.71 9.30
N LEU A 96 17.42 9.24 9.84
CA LEU A 96 17.06 7.83 9.85
C LEU A 96 16.82 7.30 8.43
N LEU A 97 16.12 8.04 7.58
CA LEU A 97 15.86 7.64 6.20
C LEU A 97 17.16 7.56 5.39
N ILE A 98 18.02 8.57 5.47
CA ILE A 98 19.32 8.59 4.79
C ILE A 98 20.20 7.42 5.26
N LYS A 99 20.25 7.18 6.57
CA LYS A 99 21.04 6.08 7.15
C LYS A 99 20.61 4.70 6.64
N ASN A 100 19.32 4.51 6.35
CA ASN A 100 18.75 3.22 5.97
C ASN A 100 18.47 3.09 4.46
N GLN A 101 18.86 4.06 3.62
CA GLN A 101 18.71 3.99 2.16
C GLN A 101 19.42 2.78 1.52
N VAL A 102 20.41 2.18 2.20
CA VAL A 102 21.14 0.99 1.71
C VAL A 102 20.30 -0.29 1.76
N ILE A 103 19.16 -0.31 2.45
CA ILE A 103 18.39 -1.55 2.73
C ILE A 103 17.32 -1.83 1.66
N LEU A 104 17.12 -0.94 0.67
CA LEU A 104 16.07 -1.08 -0.36
C LEU A 104 16.60 -1.39 -1.78
N SER A 105 17.89 -1.72 -1.93
CA SER A 105 18.48 -2.18 -3.20
C SER A 105 18.50 -3.71 -3.34
#